data_AF-A0AAN6T8U8-F1
#
_entry.id   AF-A0AAN6T8U8-F1
#
_cell.length_a   1.000
_cell.length_b   1.000
_cell.length_c   1.000
_cell.angle_alpha   90.00
_cell.angle_beta   90.00
_cell.angle_gamma   90.00
#
_symmetry.space_group_name_H-M   'P 1'
#
loop_
_entity.id
_entity.type
_entity.pdbx_description
1 polymer ?
#
loop_
_entity_poly.entity_id
_entity_poly.type
_entity_poly.pdbx_seq_one_letter_code
_entity_poly.pdbx_strand_id
1 'polypeptide(L)'
;MESDSPLSTTANITGILTFAYAILASCLLFLASVRTADSEMQHLLSQTRQTSRHIETLSNYFQDQDLVADIDLAPMRGPIKAALRDWRKTNQALTAQIAKLNDMGPGIRRRVAWWYWQNDILAGMAKLRSEKDDFSALLLTYLSRKIITQEHHLWRLERLVQVTDEQRDTDREGKS
;
A
#
# COMPACT_ATOMS: atom_id res chain seq x y z
N MET A 1 24.46 49.18 -44.33
CA MET A 1 23.15 48.70 -43.83
C MET A 1 23.16 47.20 -44.00
N GLU A 2 23.65 46.48 -42.99
CA GLU A 2 23.55 45.03 -42.97
C GLU A 2 22.06 44.69 -42.81
N SER A 3 21.47 44.15 -43.87
CA SER A 3 20.14 43.55 -43.81
C SER A 3 20.27 42.32 -42.93
N ASP A 4 19.63 42.32 -41.76
CA ASP A 4 19.51 41.13 -40.94
C ASP A 4 19.03 39.96 -41.80
N SER A 5 19.79 38.86 -41.79
CA SER A 5 19.47 37.69 -42.59
C SER A 5 18.07 37.18 -42.20
N PRO A 6 17.20 36.85 -43.16
CA PRO A 6 15.87 36.28 -42.86
C PRO A 6 15.98 35.02 -41.98
N LEU A 7 17.10 34.29 -42.07
CA LEU A 7 17.38 33.13 -41.22
C LEU A 7 17.59 33.53 -39.73
N SER A 8 18.30 34.63 -39.48
CA SER A 8 18.54 35.18 -38.14
C SER A 8 17.24 35.69 -37.50
N THR A 9 16.42 36.38 -38.30
CA THR A 9 15.10 36.86 -37.88
C THR A 9 14.16 35.71 -37.51
N THR A 10 14.15 34.63 -38.32
CA THR A 10 13.33 33.45 -38.06
C THR A 10 13.79 32.69 -36.81
N ALA A 11 15.11 32.59 -36.58
CA ALA A 11 15.67 31.97 -35.38
C ALA A 11 15.29 32.75 -34.11
N ASN A 12 15.37 34.08 -34.12
CA ASN A 12 14.96 34.92 -33.00
C ASN A 12 13.46 34.80 -32.70
N ILE A 13 12.60 34.85 -33.73
CA ILE A 13 11.15 34.68 -33.57
C ILE A 13 10.83 33.30 -32.97
N THR A 14 11.47 32.25 -33.48
CA THR A 14 11.28 30.89 -32.96
C THR A 14 11.73 30.79 -31.51
N GLY A 15 12.89 31.36 -31.15
CA GLY A 15 13.38 31.39 -29.78
C GLY A 15 12.42 32.10 -28.81
N ILE A 16 11.90 33.26 -29.21
CA ILE A 16 10.91 34.02 -28.42
C ILE A 16 9.63 33.21 -28.26
N LEU A 17 9.13 32.59 -29.32
CA LEU A 17 7.92 31.76 -29.28
C LEU A 17 8.08 30.54 -28.38
N THR A 18 9.22 29.82 -28.47
CA THR A 18 9.49 28.66 -27.61
C THR A 18 9.60 29.06 -26.14
N PHE A 19 10.24 30.20 -25.85
CA PHE A 19 10.31 30.73 -24.49
C PHE A 19 8.93 31.13 -23.95
N ALA A 20 8.15 31.87 -24.75
CA ALA A 20 6.79 32.27 -24.39
C ALA A 20 5.89 31.03 -24.17
N TYR A 21 6.03 30.02 -25.02
CA TYR A 21 5.33 28.73 -24.86
C TYR A 21 5.73 28.03 -23.56
N ALA A 22 7.01 28.00 -23.21
CA ALA A 22 7.48 27.39 -21.96
C ALA A 22 6.89 28.09 -20.73
N ILE A 23 6.86 29.43 -20.72
CA ILE A 23 6.21 30.19 -19.65
C ILE A 23 4.71 29.86 -19.58
N LEU A 24 4.03 29.91 -20.71
CA LEU A 24 2.58 29.71 -20.77
C LEU A 24 2.20 28.28 -20.36
N ALA A 25 2.96 27.27 -20.79
CA ALA A 25 2.82 25.89 -20.36
C ALA A 25 3.03 25.73 -18.85
N SER A 26 4.05 26.38 -18.28
CA SER A 26 4.31 26.38 -16.83
C SER A 26 3.15 27.02 -16.04
N CYS A 27 2.63 28.16 -16.50
CA CYS A 27 1.47 28.81 -15.89
C CYS A 27 0.21 27.95 -15.96
N LEU A 28 -0.05 27.29 -17.10
CA LEU A 28 -1.18 26.37 -17.25
C LEU A 28 -1.07 25.16 -16.32
N LEU A 29 0.11 24.55 -16.22
CA LEU A 29 0.37 23.44 -15.29
C LEU A 29 0.13 23.85 -13.84
N PHE A 30 0.63 25.01 -13.44
CA PHE A 30 0.40 25.56 -12.10
C PHE A 30 -1.09 25.80 -11.84
N LEU A 31 -1.81 26.44 -12.76
CA LEU A 31 -3.25 26.69 -12.62
C LEU A 31 -4.06 25.40 -12.55
N ALA A 32 -3.71 24.40 -13.36
CA ALA A 32 -4.35 23.08 -13.34
C ALA A 32 -4.18 22.42 -11.96
N SER A 33 -2.94 22.32 -11.48
CA SER A 33 -2.63 21.73 -10.16
C SER A 33 -3.32 22.47 -9.01
N VAL A 34 -3.31 23.80 -9.03
CA VAL A 34 -3.98 24.62 -8.01
C VAL A 34 -5.50 24.44 -8.05
N ARG A 35 -6.08 24.25 -9.24
CA ARG A 35 -7.54 24.07 -9.41
C ARG A 35 -8.01 22.70 -8.93
N THR A 36 -7.23 21.64 -9.16
CA THR A 36 -7.59 20.26 -8.78
C THR A 36 -7.11 19.86 -7.38
N ALA A 37 -6.25 20.67 -6.76
CA ALA A 37 -5.67 20.45 -5.43
C ALA A 37 -6.68 19.98 -4.37
N ASP A 38 -7.82 20.67 -4.27
CA ASP A 38 -8.80 20.38 -3.22
C ASP A 38 -9.46 19.00 -3.42
N SER A 39 -9.81 18.64 -4.66
CA SER A 39 -10.37 17.32 -4.99
C SER A 39 -9.33 16.21 -4.85
N GLU A 40 -8.08 16.46 -5.26
CA GLU A 40 -6.98 15.50 -5.14
C GLU A 40 -6.66 15.20 -3.68
N MET A 41 -6.57 16.23 -2.82
CA MET A 41 -6.35 16.07 -1.38
C MET A 41 -7.47 15.25 -0.73
N GLN A 42 -8.74 15.52 -1.07
CA GLN A 42 -9.86 14.73 -0.55
C GLN A 42 -9.83 13.28 -1.02
N HIS A 43 -9.49 13.05 -2.29
CA HIS A 43 -9.35 11.71 -2.84
C HIS A 43 -8.26 10.92 -2.10
N LEU A 44 -7.08 11.51 -1.93
CA LEU A 44 -5.96 10.87 -1.25
C LEU A 44 -6.24 10.61 0.23
N LEU A 45 -6.95 11.52 0.91
CA LEU A 45 -7.45 11.28 2.27
C LEU A 45 -8.35 10.05 2.34
N SER A 46 -9.29 9.94 1.40
CA SER A 46 -10.22 8.81 1.37
C SER A 46 -9.47 7.48 1.15
N GLN A 47 -8.52 7.46 0.21
CA GLN A 47 -7.68 6.30 -0.07
C GLN A 47 -6.79 5.92 1.12
N THR A 48 -6.16 6.90 1.78
CA THR A 48 -5.32 6.66 2.97
C THR A 48 -6.14 6.00 4.07
N ARG A 49 -7.33 6.55 4.36
CA ARG A 49 -8.24 6.01 5.38
C ARG A 49 -8.73 4.61 5.03
N GLN A 50 -9.04 4.35 3.77
CA GLN A 50 -9.46 3.03 3.30
C GLN A 50 -8.33 2.01 3.46
N THR A 51 -7.11 2.35 3.07
CA THR A 51 -5.93 1.49 3.24
C THR A 51 -5.64 1.24 4.71
N SER A 52 -5.76 2.26 5.57
CA SER A 52 -5.56 2.12 7.02
C SER A 52 -6.55 1.12 7.62
N ARG A 53 -7.84 1.27 7.33
CA ARG A 53 -8.88 0.34 7.79
C ARG A 53 -8.63 -1.08 7.31
N HIS A 54 -8.20 -1.24 6.06
CA HIS A 54 -7.93 -2.55 5.50
C HIS A 54 -6.77 -3.26 6.22
N ILE A 55 -5.66 -2.55 6.46
CA ILE A 55 -4.51 -3.12 7.16
C ILE A 55 -4.81 -3.36 8.64
N GLU A 56 -5.63 -2.51 9.29
CA GLU A 56 -6.14 -2.77 10.64
C GLU A 56 -6.97 -4.05 10.70
N THR A 57 -7.89 -4.24 9.76
CA THR A 57 -8.67 -5.49 9.66
C THR A 57 -7.75 -6.70 9.50
N LEU A 58 -6.76 -6.62 8.59
CA LEU A 58 -5.78 -7.69 8.41
C LEU A 58 -4.94 -7.94 9.67
N SER A 59 -4.56 -6.88 10.39
CA SER A 59 -3.85 -6.98 11.66
C SER A 59 -4.66 -7.72 12.72
N ASN A 60 -5.96 -7.45 12.80
CA ASN A 60 -6.86 -8.12 13.73
C ASN A 60 -6.96 -9.61 13.40
N TYR A 61 -7.03 -9.99 12.11
CA TYR A 61 -6.98 -11.40 11.72
C TYR A 61 -5.73 -12.13 12.23
N PHE A 62 -4.56 -11.50 12.15
CA PHE A 62 -3.34 -12.11 12.70
C PHE A 62 -3.34 -12.23 14.22
N GLN A 63 -4.00 -11.31 14.92
CA GLN A 63 -4.11 -11.36 16.39
C GLN A 63 -5.12 -12.42 16.84
N ASP A 64 -6.27 -12.50 16.17
CA ASP A 64 -7.34 -13.45 16.48
C ASP A 64 -6.94 -14.90 16.19
N GLN A 65 -6.08 -15.14 15.21
CA GLN A 65 -5.66 -16.51 14.85
C GLN A 65 -4.51 -17.09 15.70
N ASP A 66 -4.29 -16.54 16.89
CA ASP A 66 -3.34 -16.98 17.91
C ASP A 66 -2.08 -17.65 17.34
N LEU A 67 -1.26 -16.84 16.63
CA LEU A 67 0.05 -17.22 16.07
C LEU A 67 1.00 -17.92 17.06
N VAL A 68 0.67 -17.91 18.36
CA VAL A 68 1.44 -18.55 19.44
C VAL A 68 1.11 -20.04 19.55
N ALA A 69 -0.09 -20.47 19.17
CA ALA A 69 -0.52 -21.86 19.30
C ALA A 69 0.05 -22.77 18.19
N ASP A 70 0.47 -22.21 17.06
CA ASP A 70 0.90 -22.97 15.88
C ASP A 70 2.41 -22.80 15.64
N ILE A 71 3.19 -23.81 16.07
CA ILE A 71 4.67 -23.83 16.01
C ILE A 71 5.16 -23.63 14.57
N ASP A 72 4.43 -24.15 13.57
CA ASP A 72 4.79 -24.06 12.16
C ASP A 72 4.63 -22.64 11.59
N LEU A 73 3.85 -21.79 12.27
CA LEU A 73 3.57 -20.39 11.89
C LEU A 73 4.43 -19.39 12.68
N ALA A 74 5.16 -19.83 13.71
CA ALA A 74 6.04 -18.98 14.51
C ALA A 74 7.04 -18.14 13.67
N PRO A 75 7.64 -18.63 12.56
CA PRO A 75 8.54 -17.84 11.73
C PRO A 75 7.88 -16.61 11.08
N MET A 76 6.56 -16.63 10.86
CA MET A 76 5.83 -15.52 10.23
C MET A 76 5.62 -14.32 11.16
N ARG A 77 5.78 -14.51 12.48
CA ARG A 77 5.55 -13.46 13.48
C ARG A 77 6.49 -12.26 13.31
N GLY A 78 7.75 -12.53 12.98
CA GLY A 78 8.76 -11.49 12.75
C GLY A 78 8.39 -10.59 11.56
N PRO A 79 8.21 -11.16 10.35
CA PRO A 79 7.79 -10.43 9.16
C PRO A 79 6.49 -9.63 9.35
N ILE A 80 5.44 -10.23 9.95
CA ILE A 80 4.16 -9.55 10.19
C ILE A 80 4.34 -8.34 11.11
N LYS A 81 5.11 -8.48 12.21
CA LYS A 81 5.39 -7.37 13.13
C LYS A 81 6.24 -6.27 12.50
N ALA A 82 7.18 -6.62 11.63
CA ALA A 82 7.99 -5.66 10.89
C ALA A 82 7.11 -4.86 9.93
N ALA A 83 6.34 -5.54 9.08
CA ALA A 83 5.42 -4.92 8.12
C ALA A 83 4.40 -3.99 8.80
N LEU A 84 3.81 -4.40 9.93
CA LEU A 84 2.89 -3.55 10.70
C LEU A 84 3.55 -2.28 11.26
N ARG A 85 4.82 -2.38 11.67
CA ARG A 85 5.57 -1.24 12.20
C ARG A 85 5.89 -0.24 11.10
N ASP A 86 6.35 -0.74 9.96
CA ASP A 86 6.69 0.08 8.80
C ASP A 86 5.45 0.77 8.25
N TRP A 87 4.35 0.03 8.12
CA TRP A 87 3.05 0.59 7.77
C TRP A 87 2.60 1.70 8.72
N ARG A 88 2.62 1.48 10.05
CA ARG A 88 2.22 2.52 11.02
C ARG A 88 3.06 3.77 10.86
N LYS A 89 4.37 3.62 10.68
CA LYS A 89 5.28 4.75 10.52
C LYS A 89 4.93 5.55 9.25
N THR A 90 4.73 4.87 8.12
CA THR A 90 4.36 5.50 6.85
C THR A 90 2.99 6.19 6.96
N ASN A 91 1.98 5.49 7.51
CA ASN A 91 0.62 6.02 7.68
C ASN A 91 0.57 7.24 8.61
N GLN A 92 1.31 7.23 9.73
CA GLN A 92 1.40 8.36 10.65
C GLN A 92 2.04 9.58 9.98
N ALA A 93 3.15 9.39 9.26
CA ALA A 93 3.82 10.47 8.56
C ALA A 93 2.91 11.10 7.49
N LEU A 94 2.23 10.27 6.70
CA LEU A 94 1.31 10.73 5.66
C LEU A 94 0.10 11.47 6.26
N THR A 95 -0.49 10.92 7.31
CA THR A 95 -1.64 11.54 8.00
C THR A 95 -1.25 12.90 8.59
N ALA A 96 -0.06 13.02 9.17
CA ALA A 96 0.44 14.28 9.72
C ALA A 96 0.66 15.34 8.62
N GLN A 97 1.23 14.95 7.47
CA GLN A 97 1.41 15.88 6.34
C GLN A 97 0.08 16.39 5.81
N ILE A 98 -0.91 15.50 5.67
CA ILE A 98 -2.24 15.90 5.19
C ILE A 98 -2.99 16.75 6.24
N ALA A 99 -2.86 16.44 7.53
CA ALA A 99 -3.42 17.26 8.59
C ALA A 99 -2.85 18.69 8.55
N LYS A 100 -1.53 18.82 8.37
CA LYS A 100 -0.86 20.12 8.22
C LYS A 100 -1.38 20.93 7.03
N LEU A 101 -1.72 20.27 5.92
CA LEU A 101 -2.35 20.93 4.77
C LEU A 101 -3.78 21.39 5.07
N ASN A 102 -4.56 20.60 5.81
CA ASN A 102 -5.92 20.95 6.20
C ASN A 102 -5.96 22.13 7.18
N ASP A 103 -5.00 22.21 8.11
CA ASP A 103 -4.92 23.28 9.11
C ASP A 103 -4.65 24.66 8.50
N MET A 104 -4.10 24.74 7.28
CA MET A 104 -3.83 26.01 6.59
C MET A 104 -5.09 26.76 6.13
N GLY A 105 -6.28 26.15 6.26
CA GLY A 105 -7.55 26.72 5.80
C GLY A 105 -7.70 26.70 4.27
N PRO A 106 -8.93 26.91 3.75
CA PRO A 106 -9.17 26.94 2.32
C PRO A 106 -8.55 28.19 1.68
N GLY A 107 -7.85 28.03 0.56
CA GLY A 107 -7.33 29.17 -0.22
C GLY A 107 -6.05 28.88 -1.00
N ILE A 108 -5.51 29.93 -1.62
CA ILE A 108 -4.31 29.85 -2.48
C ILE A 108 -3.11 29.32 -1.71
N ARG A 109 -2.92 29.70 -0.44
CA ARG A 109 -1.81 29.22 0.39
C ARG A 109 -1.79 27.70 0.53
N ARG A 110 -2.95 27.08 0.79
CA ARG A 110 -3.10 25.62 0.86
C ARG A 110 -2.79 24.95 -0.49
N ARG A 111 -3.25 25.54 -1.59
CA ARG A 111 -3.04 25.01 -2.94
C ARG A 111 -1.57 25.09 -3.38
N VAL A 112 -0.88 26.16 -3.00
CA VAL A 112 0.57 26.30 -3.24
C VAL A 112 1.36 25.33 -2.37
N ALA A 113 0.99 25.17 -1.09
CA ALA A 113 1.60 24.18 -0.21
C ALA A 113 1.37 22.75 -0.73
N TRP A 114 0.17 22.46 -1.24
CA TRP A 114 -0.14 21.21 -1.93
C TRP A 114 0.79 20.97 -3.11
N TRP A 115 0.90 21.92 -4.03
CA TRP A 115 1.78 21.79 -5.19
C TRP A 115 3.22 21.48 -4.80
N TYR A 116 3.72 22.12 -3.73
CA TYR A 116 5.07 21.87 -3.23
C TYR A 116 5.24 20.46 -2.61
N TRP A 117 4.24 19.95 -1.88
CA TRP A 117 4.31 18.64 -1.21
C TRP A 117 3.68 17.48 -1.98
N GLN A 118 3.07 17.74 -3.14
CA GLN A 118 2.28 16.74 -3.88
C GLN A 118 3.10 15.49 -4.19
N ASN A 119 4.35 15.66 -4.64
CA ASN A 119 5.22 14.51 -4.97
C ASN A 119 5.56 13.65 -3.74
N ASP A 120 5.82 14.29 -2.59
CA ASP A 120 6.13 13.57 -1.36
C ASP A 120 4.92 12.78 -0.85
N ILE A 121 3.74 13.39 -0.92
CA ILE A 121 2.47 12.74 -0.54
C ILE A 121 2.16 11.58 -1.49
N LEU A 122 2.34 11.76 -2.80
CA LEU A 122 2.14 10.70 -3.78
C LEU A 122 3.14 9.55 -3.59
N ALA A 123 4.41 9.86 -3.30
CA ALA A 123 5.41 8.84 -2.98
C ALA A 123 5.06 8.08 -1.70
N GLY A 124 4.62 8.78 -0.66
CA GLY A 124 4.12 8.17 0.57
C GLY A 124 2.91 7.26 0.34
N MET A 125 1.97 7.68 -0.53
CA MET A 125 0.81 6.89 -0.92
C MET A 125 1.19 5.64 -1.72
N ALA A 126 2.13 5.75 -2.65
CA ALA A 126 2.66 4.61 -3.39
C ALA A 126 3.33 3.61 -2.45
N LYS A 127 4.11 4.10 -1.48
CA LYS A 127 4.72 3.27 -0.45
C LYS A 127 3.66 2.58 0.42
N LEU A 128 2.64 3.31 0.88
CA LEU A 128 1.55 2.75 1.68
C LEU A 128 0.79 1.66 0.92
N ARG A 129 0.62 1.83 -0.40
CA ARG A 129 0.01 0.82 -1.27
C ARG A 129 0.90 -0.42 -1.41
N SER A 130 2.21 -0.24 -1.59
CA SER A 130 3.17 -1.36 -1.59
C SER A 130 3.12 -2.13 -0.28
N GLU A 131 3.14 -1.43 0.87
CA GLU A 131 3.05 -2.06 2.19
C GLU A 131 1.73 -2.82 2.39
N LYS A 132 0.62 -2.33 1.84
CA LYS A 132 -0.66 -3.05 1.81
C LYS A 132 -0.57 -4.36 1.02
N ASP A 133 0.02 -4.30 -0.17
CA ASP A 133 0.14 -5.45 -1.06
C ASP A 133 1.08 -6.50 -0.43
N ASP A 134 2.19 -6.07 0.17
CA ASP A 134 3.11 -6.92 0.95
C ASP A 134 2.39 -7.59 2.13
N PHE A 135 1.57 -6.83 2.87
CA PHE A 135 0.81 -7.36 4.00
C PHE A 135 -0.24 -8.38 3.56
N SER A 136 -0.86 -8.15 2.41
CA SER A 136 -1.82 -9.08 1.81
C SER A 136 -1.13 -10.38 1.38
N ALA A 137 0.07 -10.29 0.80
CA ALA A 137 0.89 -11.46 0.45
C ALA A 137 1.31 -12.26 1.70
N LEU A 138 1.67 -11.58 2.79
CA LEU A 138 1.95 -12.24 4.07
C LEU A 138 0.72 -12.99 4.59
N LEU A 139 -0.49 -12.41 4.49
CA LEU A 139 -1.72 -13.10 4.90
C LEU A 139 -1.96 -14.35 4.04
N LEU A 140 -1.84 -14.25 2.72
CA LEU A 140 -2.02 -15.39 1.84
C LEU A 140 -1.02 -16.51 2.14
N THR A 141 0.23 -16.15 2.41
CA THR A 141 1.26 -17.14 2.76
C THR A 141 0.97 -17.77 4.12
N TYR A 142 0.48 -16.99 5.09
CA TYR A 142 0.04 -17.49 6.38
C TYR A 142 -1.13 -18.47 6.24
N LEU A 143 -2.18 -18.10 5.50
CA LEU A 143 -3.35 -18.97 5.26
C LEU A 143 -2.96 -20.24 4.51
N SER A 144 -2.10 -20.13 3.49
CA SER A 144 -1.62 -21.29 2.74
C SER A 144 -0.88 -22.29 3.64
N ARG A 145 0.04 -21.80 4.48
CA ARG A 145 0.73 -22.67 5.45
C ARG A 145 -0.23 -23.31 6.43
N LYS A 146 -1.20 -22.54 6.94
CA LYS A 146 -2.21 -23.05 7.85
C LYS A 146 -3.04 -24.17 7.23
N ILE A 147 -3.46 -24.03 5.97
CA ILE A 147 -4.19 -25.06 5.24
C ILE A 147 -3.36 -26.34 5.13
N ILE A 148 -2.07 -26.22 4.77
CA ILE A 148 -1.16 -27.38 4.67
C ILE A 148 -1.00 -28.08 6.02
N THR A 149 -0.82 -27.32 7.10
CA THR A 149 -0.71 -27.88 8.46
C THR A 149 -2.02 -28.59 8.86
N GLN A 150 -3.18 -27.97 8.61
CA GLN A 150 -4.48 -28.59 8.87
C GLN A 150 -4.71 -29.86 8.05
N GLU A 151 -4.34 -29.86 6.77
CA GLU A 151 -4.41 -31.04 5.91
C GLU A 151 -3.53 -32.17 6.47
N HIS A 152 -2.31 -31.86 6.91
CA HIS A 152 -1.43 -32.85 7.55
C HIS A 152 -2.04 -33.43 8.84
N HIS A 153 -2.68 -32.59 9.66
CA HIS A 153 -3.36 -33.05 10.86
C HIS A 153 -4.55 -33.96 10.55
N LEU A 154 -5.34 -33.64 9.53
CA LEU A 154 -6.46 -34.48 9.08
C LEU A 154 -5.96 -35.85 8.58
N TRP A 155 -4.93 -35.87 7.74
CA TRP A 155 -4.30 -37.13 7.29
C TRP A 155 -3.74 -37.97 8.44
N ARG A 156 -3.22 -37.33 9.48
CA ARG A 156 -2.73 -38.04 10.67
C ARG A 156 -3.89 -38.63 11.47
N LEU A 157 -4.99 -37.89 11.62
CA LEU A 157 -6.19 -38.38 12.31
C LEU A 157 -6.82 -39.56 11.58
N GLU A 158 -6.95 -39.49 10.25
CA GLU A 158 -7.47 -40.58 9.44
C GLU A 158 -6.66 -41.87 9.63
N ARG A 159 -5.33 -41.77 9.58
CA ARG A 159 -4.45 -42.92 9.84
C ARG A 159 -4.60 -43.48 11.25
N LEU A 160 -4.75 -42.63 12.26
CA LEU A 160 -4.94 -43.09 13.64
C LEU A 160 -6.27 -43.82 13.82
N VAL A 161 -7.33 -43.37 13.14
CA VAL A 161 -8.63 -44.05 13.14
C VAL A 161 -8.51 -45.42 12.46
N GLN A 162 -7.89 -45.49 11.28
CA GLN A 162 -7.67 -46.76 10.56
C GLN A 162 -6.90 -47.79 11.42
N VAL A 163 -5.79 -47.38 12.04
CA VAL A 163 -4.99 -48.26 12.91
C VAL A 163 -5.81 -48.73 14.13
N THR A 164 -6.65 -47.86 14.69
CA THR A 164 -7.49 -48.22 15.84
C THR A 164 -8.57 -49.23 15.46
N ASP A 165 -9.17 -49.10 14.26
CA ASP A 165 -10.17 -50.04 13.77
C ASP A 165 -9.55 -51.42 13.44
N GLU A 166 -8.39 -51.45 12.78
CA GLU A 166 -7.64 -52.69 12.50
C GLU A 166 -7.25 -53.44 13.79
N GLN A 167 -6.85 -52.71 14.83
CA GLN A 167 -6.50 -53.30 16.12
C GLN A 167 -7.73 -53.84 16.88
N ARG A 168 -8.91 -53.26 16.64
CA ARG A 168 -10.16 -53.71 17.25
C ARG A 168 -10.72 -54.97 16.61
N ASP A 169 -10.47 -55.17 15.32
CA ASP A 169 -10.89 -56.36 14.59
C ASP A 169 -9.96 -57.55 14.86
N THR A 170 -8.65 -57.33 15.00
CA THR A 170 -7.70 -58.38 15.43
C THR A 170 -7.95 -58.86 16.87
N ASP A 171 -8.34 -57.98 17.79
CA ASP A 171 -8.75 -58.34 19.16
C ASP A 171 -10.07 -59.14 19.21
N ARG A 172 -10.90 -59.07 18.17
CA ARG A 172 -12.15 -59.85 18.05
C ARG A 172 -11.90 -61.24 17.49
N GLU A 173 -11.00 -61.38 16.52
CA GLU A 173 -10.64 -62.67 15.92
C GLU A 173 -9.83 -63.56 16.88
N GLY A 174 -8.99 -62.98 17.74
CA GLY A 174 -8.22 -63.73 18.75
C GLY A 174 -9.02 -64.27 19.95
N LYS A 175 -10.30 -63.94 20.07
CA LYS A 175 -11.20 -64.40 21.15
C LYS A 175 -12.24 -65.43 20.72
N SER A 176 -12.25 -65.81 19.44
CA SER A 176 -13.13 -66.86 18.91
C SER A 176 -12.39 -68.19 18.76
#